data_AF-A0A180H2C0-F1
#
_entry.id   AF-A0A180H2C0-F1
#
_cell.length_a   1.000
_cell.length_b   1.000
_cell.length_c   1.000
_cell.angle_alpha   90.00
_cell.angle_beta   90.00
_cell.angle_gamma   90.00
#
_symmetry.space_group_name_H-M   'P 1'
#
loop_
_entity.id
_entity.type
_entity.pdbx_description
1 polymer ?
#
loop_
_entity_poly.entity_id
_entity_poly.type
_entity_poly.pdbx_seq_one_letter_code
_entity_poly.pdbx_strand_id
1 'polypeptide(L)'
;MSQSSLPIAKAESPDMEVVMIKCLKDGCQDSFPSLNDVKKHQRITHQAQVSCTIFGTKDTVKLTRQSNDMSTCPTEGCNHQTKDPVNMQNHVKRCNHETVQAPRVMPVPPPDDATLVPIGNQVIVIPEYTSLAYNSYAQVLLCQKCNQGIIPNEVESHMARAHHEKG
;
A
#
# COMPACT_ATOMS: atom_id res chain seq x y z
N MET A 1 -12.51 47.59 -48.19
CA MET A 1 -13.58 46.65 -48.56
C MET A 1 -12.92 45.67 -49.54
N SER A 2 -12.77 44.37 -49.31
CA SER A 2 -13.29 43.46 -48.28
C SER A 2 -12.29 42.30 -48.19
N GLN A 3 -11.89 41.92 -46.97
CA GLN A 3 -11.14 40.69 -46.73
C GLN A 3 -12.14 39.54 -46.67
N SER A 4 -12.03 38.58 -47.59
CA SER A 4 -12.85 37.36 -47.59
C SER A 4 -12.09 36.27 -46.85
N SER A 5 -12.46 36.07 -45.59
CA SER A 5 -11.98 34.97 -44.76
C SER A 5 -12.57 33.64 -45.24
N LEU A 6 -11.71 32.69 -45.60
CA LEU A 6 -12.09 31.29 -45.80
C LEU A 6 -12.28 30.61 -44.44
N PRO A 7 -13.33 29.80 -44.24
CA PRO A 7 -13.50 29.04 -43.00
C PRO A 7 -12.49 27.88 -42.96
N ILE A 8 -11.73 27.82 -41.88
CA ILE A 8 -10.88 26.69 -41.52
C ILE A 8 -11.80 25.49 -41.27
N ALA A 9 -11.81 24.54 -42.19
CA ALA A 9 -12.43 23.24 -41.98
C ALA A 9 -11.73 22.55 -40.80
N LYS A 10 -12.49 22.29 -39.74
CA LYS A 10 -12.11 21.34 -38.69
C LYS A 10 -11.87 20.00 -39.36
N ALA A 11 -10.61 19.54 -39.33
CA ALA A 11 -10.31 18.14 -39.56
C ALA A 11 -10.88 17.38 -38.35
N GLU A 12 -12.06 16.79 -38.52
CA GLU A 12 -12.56 15.74 -37.65
C GLU A 12 -11.57 14.58 -37.73
N SER A 13 -10.93 14.31 -36.59
CA SER A 13 -10.07 13.15 -36.39
C SER A 13 -10.86 11.88 -36.72
N PRO A 14 -10.31 10.93 -37.49
CA PRO A 14 -11.01 9.68 -37.75
C PRO A 14 -11.20 8.94 -36.42
N ASP A 15 -12.45 8.59 -36.10
CA ASP A 15 -12.81 7.59 -35.11
C ASP A 15 -12.00 6.32 -35.38
N MET A 16 -10.95 6.14 -34.61
CA MET A 16 -10.17 4.91 -34.61
C MET A 16 -11.06 3.86 -33.95
N GLU A 17 -11.79 3.07 -34.74
CA GLU A 17 -12.54 1.92 -34.26
C GLU A 17 -11.57 1.00 -33.47
N VAL A 18 -11.66 1.05 -32.15
CA VAL A 18 -10.85 0.19 -31.28
C VAL A 18 -11.42 -1.22 -31.39
N VAL A 19 -10.76 -2.07 -32.19
CA VAL A 19 -11.14 -3.48 -32.30
C VAL A 19 -10.94 -4.15 -30.94
N MET A 20 -12.05 -4.47 -30.28
CA MET A 20 -12.05 -5.17 -28.99
C MET A 20 -11.76 -6.65 -29.19
N ILE A 21 -10.75 -7.15 -28.48
CA ILE A 21 -10.28 -8.54 -28.50
C ILE A 21 -10.98 -9.33 -27.40
N LYS A 22 -11.68 -10.41 -27.77
CA LYS A 22 -12.41 -11.27 -26.84
C LYS A 22 -11.48 -12.21 -26.07
N CYS A 23 -11.84 -12.52 -24.83
CA CYS A 23 -11.21 -13.62 -24.09
C CYS A 23 -11.57 -14.97 -24.74
N LEU A 24 -10.57 -15.83 -24.95
CA LEU A 24 -10.73 -17.16 -25.56
C LEU A 24 -11.06 -18.27 -24.54
N LYS A 25 -11.30 -17.92 -23.27
CA LYS A 25 -11.59 -18.92 -22.25
C LYS A 25 -13.07 -19.35 -22.31
N ASP A 26 -13.30 -20.65 -22.18
CA ASP A 26 -14.64 -21.24 -22.20
C ASP A 26 -15.56 -20.54 -21.17
N GLY A 27 -16.71 -20.05 -21.65
CA GLY A 27 -17.69 -19.32 -20.83
C GLY A 27 -17.37 -17.85 -20.51
N CYS A 28 -16.27 -17.28 -21.00
CA CYS A 28 -15.95 -15.85 -20.80
C CYS A 28 -16.46 -14.98 -21.96
N GLN A 29 -17.17 -13.89 -21.65
CA GLN A 29 -17.72 -12.95 -22.64
C GLN A 29 -16.97 -11.61 -22.69
N ASP A 30 -15.93 -11.44 -21.86
CA ASP A 30 -15.22 -10.17 -21.74
C ASP A 30 -14.37 -9.87 -22.98
N SER A 31 -14.33 -8.57 -23.33
CA SER A 31 -13.61 -8.04 -24.49
C SER A 31 -12.74 -6.87 -24.08
N PHE A 32 -11.55 -6.75 -24.66
CA PHE A 32 -10.52 -5.80 -24.22
C PHE A 32 -9.88 -5.07 -25.39
N PRO A 33 -9.40 -3.83 -25.21
CA PRO A 33 -8.80 -3.05 -26.29
C PRO A 33 -7.41 -3.53 -26.70
N SER A 34 -6.78 -4.43 -25.92
CA SER A 34 -5.43 -4.94 -26.21
C SER A 34 -5.22 -6.39 -25.78
N LEU A 35 -4.26 -7.08 -26.43
CA LEU A 35 -3.84 -8.43 -26.04
C LEU A 35 -3.24 -8.47 -24.63
N ASN A 36 -2.61 -7.39 -24.18
CA ASN A 36 -2.05 -7.30 -22.83
C ASN A 36 -3.16 -7.32 -21.78
N ASP A 37 -4.27 -6.64 -22.05
CA ASP A 37 -5.43 -6.63 -21.17
C ASP A 37 -6.14 -7.99 -21.16
N VAL A 38 -6.26 -8.67 -22.31
CA VAL A 38 -6.76 -10.06 -22.35
C VAL A 38 -5.88 -10.98 -21.50
N LYS A 39 -4.54 -10.89 -21.62
CA LYS A 39 -3.60 -11.70 -20.81
C LYS A 39 -3.72 -11.39 -19.32
N LYS A 40 -3.87 -10.11 -18.96
CA LYS A 40 -4.08 -9.68 -17.57
C LYS A 40 -5.39 -10.24 -17.02
N HIS A 41 -6.47 -10.11 -17.77
CA HIS A 41 -7.78 -10.67 -17.42
C HIS A 41 -7.71 -12.19 -17.25
N GLN A 42 -7.11 -12.93 -18.20
CA GLN A 42 -6.99 -14.38 -18.08
C GLN A 42 -6.24 -14.80 -16.82
N ARG A 43 -5.20 -14.05 -16.45
CA ARG A 43 -4.46 -14.26 -15.21
C ARG A 43 -5.35 -14.00 -13.98
N ILE A 44 -6.06 -12.89 -13.92
CA ILE A 44 -6.84 -12.48 -12.75
C ILE A 44 -8.17 -13.23 -12.63
N THR A 45 -8.75 -13.69 -13.73
CA THR A 45 -10.11 -14.25 -13.75
C THR A 45 -10.13 -15.76 -13.98
N HIS A 46 -9.17 -16.31 -14.72
CA HIS A 46 -9.20 -17.74 -15.08
C HIS A 46 -8.07 -18.58 -14.46
N GLN A 47 -7.02 -17.96 -13.92
CA GLN A 47 -5.96 -18.71 -13.26
C GLN A 47 -6.42 -19.27 -11.90
N ALA A 48 -6.72 -20.57 -11.86
CA ALA A 48 -7.20 -21.22 -10.63
C ALA A 48 -6.13 -21.34 -9.53
N GLN A 49 -4.84 -21.36 -9.88
CA GLN A 49 -3.74 -21.56 -8.94
C GLN A 49 -2.58 -20.61 -9.18
N VAL A 50 -1.97 -20.11 -8.09
CA VAL A 50 -0.76 -19.29 -8.12
C VAL A 50 0.36 -19.96 -7.34
N SER A 51 1.53 -20.09 -7.97
CA SER A 51 2.74 -20.56 -7.30
C SER A 51 3.48 -19.36 -6.68
N CYS A 52 3.78 -19.43 -5.39
CA CYS A 52 4.46 -18.36 -4.64
C CYS A 52 5.67 -18.92 -3.90
N THR A 53 6.80 -18.22 -3.95
CA THR A 53 7.99 -18.55 -3.15
C THR A 53 7.91 -17.88 -1.80
N ILE A 54 8.01 -18.67 -0.71
CA ILE A 54 7.88 -18.16 0.66
C ILE A 54 9.09 -17.28 1.01
N PHE A 55 8.84 -16.19 1.75
CA PHE A 55 9.89 -15.32 2.27
C PHE A 55 10.92 -16.10 3.11
N GLY A 56 12.20 -15.84 2.89
CA GLY A 56 13.29 -16.44 3.65
C GLY A 56 13.58 -17.92 3.33
N THR A 57 12.79 -18.57 2.45
CA THR A 57 13.02 -19.95 2.03
C THR A 57 13.13 -20.06 0.50
N LYS A 58 13.50 -21.25 0.02
CA LYS A 58 13.44 -21.61 -1.41
C LYS A 58 12.15 -22.37 -1.76
N ASP A 59 11.26 -22.53 -0.79
CA ASP A 59 10.07 -23.34 -0.95
C ASP A 59 9.00 -22.59 -1.73
N THR A 60 8.36 -23.30 -2.65
CA THR A 60 7.29 -22.77 -3.48
C THR A 60 5.98 -23.47 -3.14
N VAL A 61 4.99 -22.69 -2.74
CA VAL A 61 3.64 -23.17 -2.41
C VAL A 61 2.68 -22.81 -3.53
N LYS A 62 1.81 -23.76 -3.89
CA LYS A 62 0.71 -23.52 -4.83
C LYS A 62 -0.54 -23.15 -4.04
N LEU A 63 -1.00 -21.92 -4.20
CA LEU A 63 -2.22 -21.41 -3.60
C LEU A 63 -3.36 -21.57 -4.61
N THR A 64 -4.42 -22.25 -4.21
CA THR A 64 -5.65 -22.36 -5.00
C THR A 64 -6.56 -21.19 -4.68
N ARG A 65 -7.27 -20.65 -5.68
CA ARG A 65 -8.34 -19.67 -5.44
C ARG A 65 -9.39 -20.26 -4.52
N GLN A 66 -9.79 -19.48 -3.52
CA GLN A 66 -10.89 -19.82 -2.64
C GLN A 66 -12.25 -19.50 -3.31
N SER A 67 -13.34 -19.87 -2.65
CA SER A 67 -14.71 -19.65 -3.13
C SER A 67 -15.09 -18.17 -3.34
N ASN A 68 -14.31 -17.24 -2.81
CA ASN A 68 -14.47 -15.79 -2.96
C ASN A 68 -13.63 -15.19 -4.12
N ASP A 69 -13.06 -16.02 -4.99
CA ASP A 69 -12.09 -15.67 -6.04
C ASP A 69 -10.78 -15.05 -5.55
N MET A 70 -10.50 -15.09 -4.24
CA MET A 70 -9.27 -14.57 -3.66
C MET A 70 -8.31 -15.71 -3.32
N SER A 71 -7.02 -15.40 -3.31
CA SER A 71 -5.99 -16.23 -2.69
C SER A 71 -5.60 -15.59 -1.37
N THR A 72 -5.36 -16.42 -0.35
CA THR A 72 -4.88 -15.99 0.97
C THR A 72 -3.38 -16.26 1.10
N CYS A 73 -2.66 -15.39 1.79
CA CYS A 73 -1.25 -15.61 2.07
C CYS A 73 -1.06 -16.90 2.90
N PRO A 74 -0.08 -17.77 2.60
CA PRO A 74 0.21 -18.97 3.38
C PRO A 74 1.02 -18.67 4.65
N THR A 75 1.56 -17.45 4.81
CA THR A 75 2.34 -17.09 5.99
C THR A 75 1.44 -17.03 7.22
N GLU A 76 1.79 -17.78 8.27
CA GLU A 76 1.04 -17.78 9.53
C GLU A 76 0.88 -16.35 10.10
N GLY A 77 -0.31 -16.05 10.62
CA GLY A 77 -0.67 -14.72 11.13
C GLY A 77 -0.95 -13.65 10.08
N CYS A 78 -0.65 -13.88 8.79
CA CYS A 78 -0.88 -12.89 7.75
C CYS A 78 -2.32 -12.95 7.20
N ASN A 79 -3.06 -11.85 7.35
CA ASN A 79 -4.44 -11.73 6.85
C ASN A 79 -4.54 -11.19 5.41
N HIS A 80 -3.44 -11.14 4.65
CA HIS A 80 -3.46 -10.59 3.30
C HIS A 80 -4.17 -11.52 2.32
N GLN A 81 -5.09 -10.96 1.53
CA GLN A 81 -5.83 -11.67 0.49
C GLN A 81 -5.91 -10.82 -0.77
N THR A 82 -5.78 -11.43 -1.94
CA THR A 82 -5.89 -10.72 -3.22
C THR A 82 -6.40 -11.64 -4.32
N LYS A 83 -7.10 -11.06 -5.30
CA LYS A 83 -7.53 -11.73 -6.54
C LYS A 83 -6.41 -11.80 -7.58
N ASP A 84 -5.44 -10.88 -7.50
CA ASP A 84 -4.34 -10.77 -8.46
C ASP A 84 -3.17 -11.70 -8.07
N PRO A 85 -2.87 -12.72 -8.89
CA PRO A 85 -1.77 -13.65 -8.66
C PRO A 85 -0.40 -12.96 -8.52
N VAL A 86 -0.14 -11.88 -9.26
CA VAL A 86 1.15 -11.17 -9.22
C VAL A 86 1.33 -10.46 -7.89
N ASN A 87 0.27 -9.82 -7.40
CA ASN A 87 0.30 -9.17 -6.10
C ASN A 87 0.52 -10.20 -4.98
N MET A 88 -0.11 -11.38 -5.08
CA MET A 88 0.12 -12.46 -4.12
C MET A 88 1.59 -12.93 -4.15
N GLN A 89 2.16 -13.19 -5.34
CA GLN A 89 3.56 -13.59 -5.47
C GLN A 89 4.53 -12.57 -4.87
N ASN A 90 4.32 -11.29 -5.17
CA ASN A 90 5.14 -10.20 -4.65
C ASN A 90 4.99 -10.03 -3.14
N HIS A 91 3.77 -10.21 -2.62
CA HIS A 91 3.48 -10.17 -1.20
C HIS A 91 4.18 -11.32 -0.47
N VAL A 92 3.94 -12.57 -0.86
CA VAL A 92 4.47 -13.78 -0.19
C VAL A 92 6.00 -13.76 -0.17
N LYS A 93 6.64 -13.30 -1.26
CA LYS A 93 8.09 -13.15 -1.34
C LYS A 93 8.68 -12.14 -0.35
N ARG A 94 7.86 -11.24 0.22
CA ARG A 94 8.25 -10.18 1.15
C ARG A 94 7.55 -10.28 2.52
N CYS A 95 6.68 -11.26 2.69
CA CYS A 95 5.87 -11.42 3.89
C CYS A 95 6.67 -12.14 4.97
N ASN A 96 7.32 -11.36 5.84
CA ASN A 96 8.10 -11.89 6.96
C ASN A 96 7.19 -12.19 8.16
N HIS A 97 7.11 -13.45 8.57
CA HIS A 97 6.36 -13.90 9.75
C HIS A 97 6.73 -13.13 11.03
N GLU A 98 8.00 -12.75 11.20
CA GLU A 98 8.46 -12.00 12.37
C GLU A 98 7.94 -10.56 12.44
N THR A 99 7.58 -9.98 11.28
CA THR A 99 6.96 -8.63 11.21
C THR A 99 5.45 -8.68 11.38
N VAL A 100 4.85 -9.87 11.26
CA VAL A 100 3.43 -10.14 11.55
C VAL A 100 3.25 -10.53 13.03
N GLN A 101 4.17 -10.10 13.90
CA GLN A 101 4.01 -10.23 15.34
C GLN A 101 2.66 -9.62 15.74
N ALA A 102 1.86 -10.40 16.48
CA ALA A 102 0.72 -9.89 17.20
C ALA A 102 1.13 -8.63 17.98
N PRO A 103 0.23 -7.64 18.15
CA PRO A 103 0.52 -6.48 18.97
C PRO A 103 1.16 -6.95 20.27
N ARG A 104 2.37 -6.46 20.59
CA ARG A 104 3.02 -6.83 21.85
C ARG A 104 2.01 -6.52 22.96
N VAL A 105 1.48 -7.56 23.58
CA VAL A 105 0.64 -7.41 24.77
C VAL A 105 1.61 -7.00 25.87
N MET A 106 1.76 -5.69 26.06
CA MET A 106 2.48 -5.17 27.20
C MET A 106 1.71 -5.62 28.44
N PRO A 107 2.31 -6.40 29.35
CA PRO A 107 1.69 -6.69 30.63
C PRO A 107 1.38 -5.34 31.29
N VAL A 108 0.15 -5.18 31.79
CA VAL A 108 -0.19 -4.03 32.63
C VAL A 108 0.73 -4.11 33.84
N PRO A 109 1.58 -3.10 34.10
CA PRO A 109 2.45 -3.12 35.26
C PRO A 109 1.59 -3.21 36.54
N PRO A 110 2.09 -3.86 37.60
CA PRO A 110 1.41 -3.89 38.89
C PRO A 110 1.02 -2.47 39.33
N PRO A 111 -0.15 -2.28 39.97
CA PRO A 111 -0.62 -0.95 40.37
C PRO A 111 0.40 -0.16 41.22
N ASP A 112 1.23 -0.87 41.98
CA ASP A 112 2.24 -0.29 42.88
C ASP A 112 3.55 0.11 42.18
N ASP A 113 3.77 -0.28 40.92
CA ASP A 113 4.98 0.06 40.14
C ASP A 113 4.72 1.18 39.11
N ALA A 114 3.47 1.61 38.95
CA ALA A 114 3.11 2.66 38.01
C ALA A 114 3.20 4.04 38.68
N THR A 115 4.38 4.66 38.62
CA THR A 115 4.52 6.07 39.02
C THR A 115 4.03 6.97 37.88
N LEU A 116 2.96 7.75 38.14
CA LEU A 116 2.57 8.85 37.25
C LEU A 116 3.70 9.88 37.20
N VAL A 117 4.43 9.93 36.08
CA VAL A 117 5.44 10.97 35.87
C VAL A 117 4.73 12.28 35.49
N PRO A 118 4.96 13.40 36.18
CA PRO A 118 4.38 14.69 35.81
C PRO A 118 4.77 15.09 34.37
N ILE A 119 3.80 15.60 33.60
CA ILE A 119 3.97 15.97 32.18
C ILE A 119 5.15 16.95 31.97
N GLY A 120 5.32 17.90 32.90
CA GLY A 120 6.36 18.94 32.82
C GLY A 120 7.80 18.42 32.82
N ASN A 121 8.04 17.18 33.25
CA ASN A 121 9.40 16.61 33.33
C ASN A 121 9.72 15.66 32.16
N GLN A 122 8.77 15.39 31.28
CA GLN A 122 8.93 14.39 30.21
C GLN A 122 9.23 15.03 28.86
N VAL A 123 8.72 16.23 28.62
CA VAL A 123 8.77 16.86 27.30
C VAL A 123 9.78 18.01 27.33
N ILE A 124 10.88 17.83 26.60
CA ILE A 124 11.90 18.85 26.38
C ILE A 124 11.57 19.54 25.06
N VAL A 125 11.25 20.83 25.11
CA VAL A 125 11.06 21.65 23.92
C VAL A 125 12.43 21.92 23.30
N ILE A 126 12.56 21.71 21.98
CA ILE A 126 13.82 21.97 21.26
C ILE A 126 13.71 23.36 20.64
N PRO A 127 14.45 24.38 21.13
CA PRO A 127 14.29 25.75 20.69
C PRO A 127 14.49 25.96 19.18
N GLU A 128 15.39 25.20 18.58
CA GLU A 128 15.74 25.27 17.17
C GLU A 128 14.66 24.67 16.25
N TYR A 129 13.75 23.87 16.80
CA TYR A 129 12.71 23.17 16.05
C TYR A 129 11.34 23.40 16.69
N THR A 130 10.68 24.49 16.32
CA THR A 130 9.39 24.92 16.88
C THR A 130 8.25 23.91 16.74
N SER A 131 8.37 22.98 15.79
CA SER A 131 7.38 21.93 15.52
C SER A 131 7.69 20.61 16.22
N LEU A 132 8.79 20.52 16.97
CA LEU A 132 9.26 19.29 17.59
C LEU A 132 9.47 19.48 19.10
N ALA A 133 9.14 18.45 19.85
CA ALA A 133 9.57 18.27 21.22
C ALA A 133 10.28 16.91 21.34
N TYR A 134 11.07 16.70 22.38
CA TYR A 134 11.64 15.41 22.70
C TYR A 134 11.03 14.88 23.99
N ASN A 135 10.48 13.67 23.96
CA ASN A 135 10.09 12.98 25.17
C ASN A 135 11.30 12.22 25.73
N SER A 136 11.84 12.69 26.86
CA SER A 136 13.04 12.13 27.48
C SER A 136 12.85 10.71 28.01
N TYR A 137 11.61 10.36 28.38
CA TYR A 137 11.28 9.07 28.96
C TYR A 137 11.03 8.01 27.87
N ALA A 138 10.24 8.35 26.86
CA ALA A 138 9.95 7.48 25.72
C ALA A 138 11.04 7.50 24.64
N GLN A 139 12.04 8.38 24.77
CA GLN A 139 13.15 8.56 23.84
C GLN A 139 12.69 8.77 22.39
N VAL A 140 11.64 9.56 22.20
CA VAL A 140 11.00 9.79 20.90
C VAL A 140 10.79 11.28 20.65
N LEU A 141 10.92 11.70 19.39
CA LEU A 141 10.52 13.06 19.00
C LEU A 141 9.00 13.11 18.91
N LEU A 142 8.40 14.20 19.36
CA LEU A 142 6.98 14.46 19.29
C LEU A 142 6.75 15.60 18.31
N CYS A 143 5.85 15.40 17.36
CA CYS A 143 5.32 16.51 16.58
C CYS A 143 4.43 17.36 17.46
N GLN A 144 4.75 18.63 17.67
CA GLN A 144 3.88 19.53 18.46
C GLN A 144 2.57 19.89 17.74
N LYS A 145 2.45 19.60 16.44
CA LYS A 145 1.24 19.88 15.65
C LYS A 145 0.19 18.78 15.76
N CYS A 146 0.60 17.52 15.79
CA CYS A 146 -0.32 16.36 15.86
C CYS A 146 -0.10 15.47 17.08
N ASN A 147 0.85 15.79 17.96
CA ASN A 147 1.22 15.03 19.16
C ASN A 147 1.61 13.57 18.88
N GLN A 148 2.11 13.28 17.66
CA GLN A 148 2.55 11.96 17.27
C GLN A 148 4.05 11.77 17.52
N GLY A 149 4.43 10.57 17.97
CA GLY A 149 5.83 10.15 18.03
C GLY A 149 6.42 9.95 16.65
N ILE A 150 7.59 10.52 16.40
CA ILE A 150 8.33 10.48 15.14
C ILE A 150 9.75 9.96 15.40
N ILE A 151 10.26 9.14 14.48
CA ILE A 151 11.66 8.71 14.46
C ILE A 151 12.50 9.84 13.85
N PRO A 152 13.70 10.18 14.37
CA PRO A 152 14.50 11.30 13.87
C PRO A 152 14.72 11.34 12.36
N ASN A 153 14.93 10.19 11.73
CA ASN A 153 15.16 10.08 10.28
C ASN A 153 13.89 10.26 9.43
N GLU A 154 12.70 10.30 10.05
CA GLU A 154 11.41 10.40 9.36
C GLU A 154 10.74 11.76 9.53
N VAL A 155 11.37 12.71 10.22
CA VAL A 155 10.81 14.04 10.52
C VAL A 155 10.37 14.76 9.25
N GLU A 156 11.23 14.86 8.24
CA GLU A 156 10.90 15.54 6.97
C GLU A 156 9.74 14.86 6.25
N SER A 157 9.78 13.52 6.18
CA SER A 157 8.72 12.73 5.55
C SER A 157 7.39 12.85 6.29
N HIS A 158 7.42 12.92 7.62
CA HIS A 158 6.24 13.17 8.44
C HIS A 158 5.66 14.56 8.15
N MET A 159 6.49 15.62 8.19
CA MET A 159 6.03 16.99 7.94
C MET A 159 5.41 17.15 6.56
N ALA A 160 6.03 16.56 5.53
CA ALA A 160 5.51 16.61 4.16
C ALA A 160 4.17 15.88 4.00
N ARG A 161 3.98 14.74 4.69
CA ARG A 161 2.79 13.89 4.53
C ARG A 161 1.63 14.30 5.43
N ALA A 162 1.90 14.63 6.69
CA ALA A 162 0.89 14.93 7.69
C ALA A 162 0.53 16.41 7.74
N HIS A 163 1.47 17.29 7.38
CA HIS A 163 1.31 18.75 7.54
C HIS A 163 1.50 19.52 6.23
N HIS A 164 1.79 18.84 5.11
CA HIS A 164 2.06 19.46 3.81
C HIS A 164 3.18 20.51 3.83
N GLU A 165 4.11 20.39 4.79
CA GLU A 165 5.27 21.28 4.90
C GLU A 165 6.46 20.64 4.20
N LYS A 166 7.04 21.37 3.25
CA LYS A 166 8.30 20.97 2.62
C LYS A 166 9.43 21.38 3.55
N GLY A 167 10.33 20.43 3.85
CA GLY A 167 11.61 20.70 4.50
C GLY A 167 12.47 21.65 3.68
#